data_AF-A0A507BEJ2-F1
#
_entry.id   AF-A0A507BEJ2-F1
#
_cell.length_a   1.000
_cell.length_b   1.000
_cell.length_c   1.000
_cell.angle_alpha   90.00
_cell.angle_beta   90.00
_cell.angle_gamma   90.00
#
_symmetry.space_group_name_H-M   'P 1'
#
loop_
_entity.id
_entity.type
_entity.pdbx_description
1 polymer ?
#
loop_
_entity_poly.entity_id
_entity_poly.type
_entity_poly.pdbx_seq_one_letter_code
_entity_poly.pdbx_strand_id
1 'polypeptide(L)'
;MKAIAAAAIASHSSLRDTVAAGGLVSAAVLLLSATGLLRRLTDFIPVPVVKGIQFGAGLSLIISAGSTLLRDLPWVADPFDNRLWALLAFLALVLTQKRPTRRFPYALVMFLLGLVLSLVAVVVGTTAHRGARLPSPALWRPRALLPAFASADAWSMAVAQLPLTTLNSVVAVASLAADLFPDYGRAPSVTAMGLSVGAMNLAGCWFGAMPVCHGAGGLAAQYRFGARSGASVALLGLSKVALGLAFGETLLDLMRCFPRAVLGVMVVAAGLELAAVGQSLNHGAPDLWEEALAADGAGGTGDAAAAAQRMVAGFKRHRDISDEERRERWTVMLMTTAGILAFKNDGVGFAAGMLCFWAYRLSDWLDRKTGGRLSAPESRPLLH
;
A
#
# COMPACT_ATOMS: atom_id res chain seq x y z
N MET A 1 0.79 4.04 6.08
CA MET A 1 0.41 4.47 4.72
C MET A 1 1.58 4.27 3.76
N LYS A 2 1.53 3.25 2.88
CA LYS A 2 2.71 2.77 2.13
C LYS A 2 3.28 3.80 1.12
N ALA A 3 2.44 4.55 0.40
CA ALA A 3 2.93 5.52 -0.58
C ALA A 3 3.59 6.73 0.10
N ILE A 4 2.97 7.28 1.16
CA ILE A 4 3.62 8.34 1.98
C ILE A 4 5.00 7.89 2.48
N ALA A 5 5.11 6.67 3.01
CA ALA A 5 6.39 6.16 3.49
C ALA A 5 7.42 6.04 2.35
N ALA A 6 7.01 5.52 1.19
CA ALA A 6 7.87 5.42 0.01
C ALA A 6 8.33 6.79 -0.49
N ALA A 7 7.41 7.74 -0.62
CA ALA A 7 7.69 9.11 -1.03
C ALA A 7 8.64 9.79 -0.04
N ALA A 8 8.32 9.78 1.25
CA ALA A 8 9.14 10.41 2.28
C ALA A 8 10.58 9.87 2.32
N ILE A 9 10.76 8.56 2.10
CA ILE A 9 12.09 7.95 1.99
C ILE A 9 12.80 8.37 0.69
N ALA A 10 12.09 8.41 -0.44
CA ALA A 10 12.67 8.71 -1.75
C ALA A 10 13.03 10.19 -1.95
N SER A 11 12.26 11.10 -1.36
CA SER A 11 12.46 12.56 -1.42
C SER A 11 13.17 13.12 -0.19
N HIS A 12 13.50 12.29 0.81
CA HIS A 12 14.03 12.73 2.10
C HIS A 12 13.15 13.78 2.81
N SER A 13 11.82 13.62 2.72
CA SER A 13 10.86 14.55 3.34
C SER A 13 11.06 14.63 4.85
N SER A 14 10.79 15.82 5.40
CA SER A 14 10.90 16.03 6.83
C SER A 14 9.83 15.23 7.59
N LEU A 15 10.07 15.00 8.90
CA LEU A 15 9.06 14.42 9.78
C LEU A 15 7.76 15.26 9.76
N ARG A 16 7.89 16.59 9.75
CA ARG A 16 6.75 17.53 9.76
C ARG A 16 5.87 17.40 8.52
N ASP A 17 6.47 17.20 7.35
CA ASP A 17 5.75 16.97 6.09
C ASP A 17 5.08 15.59 6.09
N THR A 18 5.80 14.57 6.56
CA THR A 18 5.33 13.18 6.60
C THR A 18 4.10 13.04 7.49
N VAL A 19 4.13 13.60 8.72
CA VAL A 19 2.98 13.55 9.62
C VAL A 19 1.83 14.43 9.14
N ALA A 20 2.12 15.55 8.47
CA ALA A 20 1.11 16.41 7.87
C ALA A 20 0.37 15.69 6.73
N ALA A 21 1.08 14.99 5.85
CA ALA A 21 0.48 14.18 4.79
C ALA A 21 -0.49 13.13 5.35
N GLY A 22 -0.08 12.42 6.42
CA GLY A 22 -0.95 11.47 7.11
C GLY A 22 -2.19 12.11 7.72
N GLY A 23 -2.03 13.28 8.33
CA GLY A 23 -3.12 14.09 8.86
C GLY A 23 -4.10 14.55 7.77
N LEU A 24 -3.60 15.07 6.64
CA LEU A 24 -4.41 15.51 5.50
C LEU A 24 -5.23 14.37 4.88
N VAL A 25 -4.59 13.21 4.63
CA VAL A 25 -5.31 12.02 4.14
C VAL A 25 -6.41 11.63 5.13
N SER A 26 -6.11 11.65 6.42
CA SER A 26 -7.04 11.19 7.45
C SER A 26 -8.18 12.17 7.69
N ALA A 27 -7.94 13.48 7.55
CA ALA A 27 -9.00 14.49 7.51
C ALA A 27 -9.94 14.27 6.32
N ALA A 28 -9.39 14.05 5.12
CA ALA A 28 -10.17 13.78 3.92
C ALA A 28 -10.98 12.48 4.06
N VAL A 29 -10.36 11.38 4.51
CA VAL A 29 -11.05 10.11 4.75
C VAL A 29 -12.15 10.27 5.80
N LEU A 30 -11.90 11.01 6.89
CA LEU A 30 -12.89 11.26 7.93
C LEU A 30 -14.12 12.00 7.37
N LEU A 31 -13.91 13.08 6.63
CA LEU A 31 -14.97 13.87 5.99
C LEU A 31 -15.78 13.03 4.99
N LEU A 32 -15.10 12.26 4.14
CA LEU A 32 -15.76 11.39 3.16
C LEU A 32 -16.53 10.25 3.84
N SER A 33 -16.03 9.73 4.96
CA SER A 33 -16.70 8.68 5.74
C SER A 33 -17.97 9.20 6.41
N ALA A 34 -17.90 10.38 7.01
CA ALA A 34 -19.03 11.02 7.69
C ALA A 34 -20.13 11.43 6.70
N THR A 35 -19.76 11.82 5.48
CA THR A 35 -20.70 12.25 4.43
C THR A 35 -21.18 11.11 3.53
N GLY A 36 -20.61 9.90 3.64
CA GLY A 36 -20.94 8.77 2.78
C GLY A 36 -20.40 8.87 1.34
N LEU A 37 -19.51 9.84 1.07
CA LEU A 37 -18.96 10.10 -0.26
C LEU A 37 -17.77 9.23 -0.65
N LEU A 38 -17.29 8.34 0.22
CA LEU A 38 -16.13 7.48 -0.06
C LEU A 38 -16.27 6.69 -1.36
N ARG A 39 -17.47 6.16 -1.65
CA ARG A 39 -17.75 5.43 -2.90
C ARG A 39 -17.59 6.31 -4.14
N ARG A 40 -18.08 7.56 -4.09
CA ARG A 40 -17.97 8.49 -5.23
C ARG A 40 -16.51 8.85 -5.54
N LEU A 41 -15.66 8.94 -4.53
CA LEU A 41 -14.23 9.20 -4.75
C LEU A 41 -13.57 8.04 -5.49
N THR A 42 -13.88 6.79 -5.11
CA THR A 42 -13.28 5.61 -5.74
C THR A 42 -13.74 5.42 -7.18
N ASP A 43 -14.94 5.89 -7.53
CA ASP A 43 -15.46 5.81 -8.90
C ASP A 43 -14.77 6.82 -9.85
N PHE A 44 -14.27 7.93 -9.31
CA PHE A 44 -13.62 8.97 -10.12
C PHE A 44 -12.17 8.62 -10.49
N ILE A 45 -11.50 7.79 -9.70
CA ILE A 45 -10.07 7.52 -9.86
C ILE A 45 -9.89 6.13 -10.47
N PRO A 46 -9.45 6.03 -11.73
CA PRO A 46 -9.39 4.77 -12.45
C PRO A 46 -8.34 3.84 -11.83
N VAL A 47 -8.65 2.54 -11.78
CA VAL A 47 -7.78 1.51 -11.18
C VAL A 47 -6.35 1.51 -11.73
N PRO A 48 -6.09 1.74 -13.04
CA PRO A 48 -4.75 1.92 -13.56
C PRO A 48 -3.90 2.98 -12.85
N VAL A 49 -4.49 4.12 -12.48
CA VAL A 49 -3.78 5.19 -11.74
C VAL A 49 -3.46 4.75 -10.32
N VAL A 50 -4.41 4.11 -9.64
CA VAL A 50 -4.19 3.58 -8.28
C VAL A 50 -3.10 2.51 -8.27
N LYS A 51 -3.08 1.63 -9.27
CA LYS A 51 -2.01 0.63 -9.45
C LYS A 51 -0.69 1.28 -9.84
N GLY A 52 -0.71 2.36 -10.61
CA GLY A 52 0.47 3.14 -10.96
C GLY A 52 1.11 3.80 -9.74
N ILE A 53 0.32 4.35 -8.83
CA ILE A 53 0.81 4.88 -7.55
C ILE A 53 1.50 3.80 -6.73
N GLN A 54 0.88 2.62 -6.60
CA GLN A 54 1.46 1.50 -5.85
C GLN A 54 2.72 0.96 -6.52
N PHE A 55 2.69 0.79 -7.84
CA PHE A 55 3.84 0.33 -8.62
C PHE A 55 5.01 1.30 -8.50
N GLY A 56 4.76 2.59 -8.71
CA GLY A 56 5.73 3.67 -8.51
C GLY A 56 6.29 3.71 -7.09
N ALA A 57 5.44 3.68 -6.06
CA ALA A 57 5.89 3.64 -4.67
C ALA A 57 6.76 2.40 -4.36
N GLY A 58 6.39 1.23 -4.90
CA GLY A 58 7.18 0.00 -4.77
C GLY A 58 8.56 0.13 -5.41
N LEU A 59 8.64 0.68 -6.62
CA LEU A 59 9.90 0.95 -7.30
C LEU A 59 10.72 2.03 -6.57
N SER A 60 10.09 3.09 -6.06
CA SER A 60 10.76 4.12 -5.24
C SER A 60 11.42 3.51 -4.01
N LEU A 61 10.74 2.59 -3.29
CA LEU A 61 11.34 1.88 -2.16
C LEU A 61 12.56 1.05 -2.57
N ILE A 62 12.47 0.32 -3.69
CA ILE A 62 13.59 -0.49 -4.22
C ILE A 62 14.77 0.41 -4.57
N ILE A 63 14.52 1.50 -5.30
CA ILE A 63 15.54 2.47 -5.70
C ILE A 63 16.19 3.08 -4.45
N SER A 64 15.39 3.56 -3.49
CA SER A 64 15.90 4.15 -2.24
C SER A 64 16.70 3.17 -1.41
N ALA A 65 16.26 1.92 -1.27
CA ALA A 65 17.02 0.89 -0.57
C ALA A 65 18.35 0.58 -1.28
N GLY A 66 18.30 0.46 -2.61
CA GLY A 66 19.49 0.29 -3.43
C GLY A 66 20.48 1.43 -3.25
N SER A 67 20.03 2.67 -3.40
CA SER A 67 20.89 3.85 -3.43
C SER A 67 21.36 4.33 -2.07
N THR A 68 20.55 4.19 -1.00
CA THR A 68 20.85 4.76 0.32
C THR A 68 21.28 3.73 1.36
N LEU A 69 20.92 2.45 1.20
CA LEU A 69 21.23 1.40 2.18
C LEU A 69 22.25 0.39 1.65
N LEU A 70 22.19 0.02 0.37
CA LEU A 70 22.96 -1.10 -0.18
C LEU A 70 24.20 -0.70 -0.99
N ARG A 71 24.14 0.40 -1.75
CA ARG A 71 25.19 0.80 -2.71
C ARG A 71 26.58 0.94 -2.07
N ASP A 72 26.63 1.66 -0.96
CA ASP A 72 27.87 2.06 -0.31
C ASP A 72 28.34 1.10 0.79
N LEU A 73 27.71 -0.08 0.91
CA LEU A 73 28.13 -1.09 1.88
C LEU A 73 29.55 -1.59 1.56
N PRO A 74 30.43 -1.70 2.56
CA PRO A 74 31.73 -2.35 2.38
C PRO A 74 31.54 -3.85 2.19
N TRP A 75 32.54 -4.51 1.60
CA TRP A 75 32.50 -5.98 1.46
C TRP A 75 32.72 -6.71 2.79
N VAL A 76 33.71 -6.28 3.60
CA VAL A 76 34.11 -6.98 4.83
C VAL A 76 34.59 -6.06 5.96
N ALA A 77 34.61 -4.74 5.75
CA ALA A 77 35.22 -3.81 6.70
C ALA A 77 34.46 -3.71 8.03
N ASP A 78 33.12 -3.80 8.00
CA ASP A 78 32.29 -3.90 9.18
C ASP A 78 31.85 -5.36 9.38
N PRO A 79 32.11 -6.00 10.54
CA PRO A 79 31.71 -7.38 10.79
C PRO A 79 30.19 -7.63 10.78
N PHE A 80 29.38 -6.62 11.09
CA PHE A 80 27.95 -6.73 11.33
C PHE A 80 27.09 -6.05 10.26
N ASP A 81 27.67 -5.15 9.45
CA ASP A 81 26.95 -4.47 8.36
C ASP A 81 27.78 -4.37 7.06
N ASN A 82 27.67 -5.39 6.21
CA ASN A 82 28.46 -5.50 4.99
C ASN A 82 27.69 -6.19 3.85
N ARG A 83 28.27 -6.20 2.64
CA ARG A 83 27.66 -6.81 1.45
C ARG A 83 27.43 -8.32 1.59
N LEU A 84 28.21 -9.05 2.39
CA LEU A 84 27.97 -10.48 2.63
C LEU A 84 26.65 -10.68 3.36
N TRP A 85 26.34 -9.88 4.38
CA TRP A 85 25.03 -9.90 5.05
C TRP A 85 23.89 -9.60 4.09
N ALA A 86 24.08 -8.65 3.15
CA ALA A 86 23.07 -8.34 2.14
C ALA A 86 22.86 -9.52 1.17
N LEU A 87 23.94 -10.18 0.72
CA LEU A 87 23.86 -11.36 -0.13
C LEU A 87 23.18 -12.53 0.59
N LEU A 88 23.50 -12.75 1.87
CA LEU A 88 22.87 -13.78 2.69
C LEU A 88 21.37 -13.53 2.88
N ALA A 89 20.99 -12.28 3.20
CA ALA A 89 19.59 -11.90 3.31
C ALA A 89 18.85 -12.07 1.96
N PHE A 90 19.47 -11.65 0.85
CA PHE A 90 18.88 -11.81 -0.48
C PHE A 90 18.74 -13.29 -0.88
N LEU A 91 19.75 -14.11 -0.61
CA LEU A 91 19.69 -15.55 -0.86
C LEU A 91 18.58 -16.20 -0.01
N ALA A 92 18.47 -15.84 1.27
CA ALA A 92 17.39 -16.29 2.13
C ALA A 92 16.01 -15.88 1.60
N LEU A 93 15.87 -14.65 1.07
CA LEU A 93 14.63 -14.20 0.42
C LEU A 93 14.27 -15.09 -0.77
N VAL A 94 15.20 -15.34 -1.69
CA VAL A 94 14.96 -16.16 -2.89
C VAL A 94 14.62 -17.62 -2.53
N LEU A 95 15.38 -18.20 -1.59
CA LEU A 95 15.18 -19.59 -1.17
C LEU A 95 13.85 -19.81 -0.44
N THR A 96 13.36 -18.78 0.26
CA THR A 96 12.11 -18.86 1.02
C THR A 96 10.88 -18.55 0.18
N GLN A 97 11.01 -17.77 -0.90
CA GLN A 97 9.91 -17.50 -1.85
C GLN A 97 9.48 -18.75 -2.65
N LYS A 98 10.41 -19.62 -3.03
CA LYS A 98 10.11 -20.78 -3.91
C LYS A 98 9.47 -21.98 -3.20
N ARG A 99 9.29 -21.96 -1.88
CA ARG A 99 8.79 -23.12 -1.10
C ARG A 99 7.39 -22.88 -0.55
N PRO A 100 6.33 -23.07 -1.36
CA PRO A 100 4.94 -22.78 -0.96
C PRO A 100 4.43 -23.62 0.23
N THR A 101 5.06 -24.76 0.51
CA THR A 101 4.64 -25.72 1.56
C THR A 101 5.14 -25.38 2.96
N ARG A 102 6.10 -24.46 3.14
CA ARG A 102 6.55 -23.99 4.47
C ARG A 102 6.31 -22.49 4.60
N ARG A 103 5.43 -22.11 5.52
CA ARG A 103 5.12 -20.71 5.88
C ARG A 103 6.31 -20.07 6.61
N PHE A 104 7.43 -19.86 5.92
CA PHE A 104 8.62 -19.28 6.54
C PHE A 104 8.43 -17.76 6.74
N PRO A 105 8.47 -17.24 7.97
CA PRO A 105 8.23 -15.83 8.26
C PRO A 105 9.51 -15.01 8.03
N TYR A 106 9.93 -14.88 6.76
CA TYR A 106 11.21 -14.24 6.37
C TYR A 106 11.43 -12.88 7.07
N ALA A 107 10.46 -11.97 6.99
CA ALA A 107 10.59 -10.64 7.57
C ALA A 107 10.80 -10.66 9.10
N LEU A 108 10.15 -11.59 9.81
CA LEU A 108 10.33 -11.75 11.25
C LEU A 108 11.73 -12.28 11.59
N VAL A 109 12.19 -13.30 10.86
CA VAL A 109 13.52 -13.91 11.10
C VAL A 109 14.63 -12.89 10.82
N MET A 110 14.54 -12.17 9.69
CA MET A 110 15.52 -11.12 9.36
C MET A 110 15.48 -9.94 10.33
N PHE A 111 14.29 -9.55 10.81
CA PHE A 111 14.17 -8.53 11.84
C PHE A 111 14.84 -8.95 13.15
N LEU A 112 14.61 -10.19 13.62
CA LEU A 112 15.25 -10.72 14.82
C LEU A 112 16.76 -10.85 14.65
N LEU A 113 17.23 -11.32 13.49
CA LEU A 113 18.65 -11.37 13.16
C LEU A 113 19.27 -9.97 13.21
N GLY A 114 18.65 -8.99 12.54
CA GLY A 114 19.11 -7.60 12.56
C GLY A 114 19.16 -7.03 13.98
N LEU A 115 18.15 -7.31 14.81
CA LEU A 115 18.13 -6.89 16.21
C LEU A 115 19.27 -7.51 17.02
N VAL A 116 19.55 -8.80 16.84
CA VAL A 116 20.68 -9.48 17.49
C VAL A 116 22.01 -8.87 17.03
N LEU A 117 22.18 -8.64 15.73
CA LEU A 117 23.39 -8.01 15.19
C LEU A 117 23.58 -6.59 15.75
N SER A 118 22.51 -5.80 15.87
CA SER A 118 22.57 -4.47 16.50
C SER A 118 22.99 -4.54 17.97
N LEU A 119 22.41 -5.47 18.73
CA LEU A 119 22.76 -5.65 20.15
C LEU A 119 24.24 -6.03 20.30
N VAL A 120 24.72 -6.98 19.50
CA VAL A 120 26.13 -7.40 19.51
C VAL A 120 27.05 -6.25 19.09
N ALA A 121 26.69 -5.49 18.05
CA ALA A 121 27.49 -4.36 17.59
C ALA A 121 27.64 -3.27 18.66
N VAL A 122 26.58 -2.98 19.42
CA VAL A 122 26.60 -2.04 20.55
C VAL A 122 27.47 -2.58 21.69
N VAL A 123 27.33 -3.86 22.05
CA VAL A 123 28.08 -4.48 23.17
C VAL A 123 29.58 -4.59 22.86
N VAL A 124 29.93 -4.97 21.63
CA VAL A 124 31.33 -5.09 21.18
C VAL A 124 31.97 -3.71 20.98
N GLY A 125 31.16 -2.66 20.77
CA GLY A 125 31.64 -1.29 20.62
C GLY A 125 32.41 -1.08 19.32
N THR A 126 31.84 -1.50 18.18
CA THR A 126 32.49 -1.29 16.88
C THR A 126 32.75 0.18 16.60
N THR A 127 33.80 0.47 15.82
CA THR A 127 34.18 1.83 15.41
C THR A 127 33.02 2.59 14.77
N ALA A 128 32.17 1.92 14.00
CA ALA A 128 31.00 2.48 13.33
C ALA A 128 29.89 2.94 14.31
N HIS A 129 29.85 2.41 15.53
CA HIS A 129 28.80 2.67 16.51
C HIS A 129 29.34 3.15 17.86
N ARG A 130 30.53 3.75 17.87
CA ARG A 130 31.11 4.35 19.08
C ARG A 130 30.15 5.38 19.68
N GLY A 131 29.69 5.11 20.90
CA GLY A 131 28.76 5.98 21.65
C GLY A 131 27.30 5.52 21.61
N ALA A 132 26.95 4.49 20.84
CA ALA A 132 25.63 3.86 20.95
C ALA A 132 25.49 3.18 22.33
N ARG A 133 24.31 3.32 22.93
CA ARG A 133 24.01 2.75 24.24
C ARG A 133 22.93 1.69 24.11
N LEU A 134 22.98 0.68 24.96
CA LEU A 134 21.88 -0.27 25.08
C LEU A 134 20.62 0.46 25.59
N PRO A 135 19.42 0.02 25.18
CA PRO A 135 18.17 0.57 25.70
C PRO A 135 18.15 0.48 27.22
N SER A 136 17.87 1.59 27.88
CA SER A 136 17.76 1.69 29.33
C SER A 136 16.37 2.18 29.72
N PRO A 137 15.87 1.85 30.93
CA PRO A 137 14.58 2.35 31.39
C PRO A 137 14.56 3.88 31.36
N ALA A 138 13.71 4.43 30.51
CA ALA A 138 13.53 5.86 30.31
C ALA A 138 12.07 6.08 29.91
N LEU A 139 11.29 6.62 30.86
CA LEU A 139 9.87 6.87 30.62
C LEU A 139 9.71 7.83 29.43
N TRP A 140 8.96 7.40 28.42
CA TRP A 140 8.66 8.26 27.27
C TRP A 140 7.95 9.54 27.70
N ARG A 141 8.35 10.66 27.10
CA ARG A 141 7.74 11.97 27.34
C ARG A 141 7.11 12.48 26.05
N PRO A 142 5.80 12.79 26.03
CA PRO A 142 5.16 13.34 24.85
C PRO A 142 5.77 14.71 24.52
N ARG A 143 6.13 14.91 23.25
CA ARG A 143 6.50 16.22 22.70
C ARG A 143 5.53 16.57 21.59
N ALA A 144 4.98 17.77 21.65
CA ALA A 144 4.17 18.29 20.57
C ALA A 144 5.05 18.64 19.37
N LEU A 145 4.64 18.22 18.19
CA LEU A 145 5.21 18.56 16.90
C LEU A 145 4.13 19.29 16.12
N LEU A 146 4.46 20.46 15.56
CA LEU A 146 3.55 21.19 14.67
C LEU A 146 3.66 20.62 13.24
N PRO A 147 2.64 19.91 12.72
CA PRO A 147 2.68 19.38 11.36
C PRO A 147 2.74 20.51 10.33
N ALA A 148 3.46 20.29 9.22
CA ALA A 148 3.57 21.27 8.14
C ALA A 148 2.38 21.17 7.15
N PHE A 149 1.15 21.46 7.60
CA PHE A 149 -0.06 21.33 6.77
C PHE A 149 -0.08 22.22 5.52
N ALA A 150 0.73 23.28 5.48
CA ALA A 150 0.87 24.16 4.32
C ALA A 150 1.95 23.69 3.31
N SER A 151 2.66 22.61 3.60
CA SER A 151 3.76 22.12 2.76
C SER A 151 3.25 21.49 1.46
N ALA A 152 3.84 21.88 0.33
CA ALA A 152 3.53 21.29 -0.97
C ALA A 152 3.83 19.78 -1.01
N ASP A 153 4.90 19.35 -0.33
CA ASP A 153 5.26 17.93 -0.23
C ASP A 153 4.25 17.14 0.60
N ALA A 154 3.72 17.74 1.67
CA ALA A 154 2.66 17.12 2.45
C ALA A 154 1.38 16.91 1.61
N TRP A 155 1.00 17.92 0.82
CA TRP A 155 -0.15 17.83 -0.07
C TRP A 155 0.05 16.84 -1.22
N SER A 156 1.23 16.82 -1.84
CA SER A 156 1.52 15.89 -2.94
C SER A 156 1.42 14.43 -2.50
N MET A 157 2.02 14.10 -1.36
CA MET A 157 1.92 12.77 -0.73
C MET A 157 0.48 12.45 -0.32
N ALA A 158 -0.25 13.43 0.22
CA ALA A 158 -1.63 13.20 0.68
C ALA A 158 -2.59 12.90 -0.48
N VAL A 159 -2.53 13.68 -1.57
CA VAL A 159 -3.39 13.50 -2.75
C VAL A 159 -3.21 12.12 -3.36
N ALA A 160 -1.96 11.67 -3.53
CA ALA A 160 -1.68 10.35 -4.08
C ALA A 160 -2.03 9.18 -3.13
N GLN A 161 -1.91 9.39 -1.81
CA GLN A 161 -2.21 8.36 -0.82
C GLN A 161 -3.71 8.22 -0.52
N LEU A 162 -4.52 9.25 -0.76
CA LEU A 162 -5.96 9.24 -0.44
C LEU A 162 -6.73 8.09 -1.12
N PRO A 163 -6.59 7.82 -2.43
CA PRO A 163 -7.31 6.73 -3.10
C PRO A 163 -6.84 5.37 -2.56
N LEU A 164 -5.53 5.24 -2.35
CA LEU A 164 -4.91 4.03 -1.84
C LEU A 164 -5.39 3.69 -0.42
N THR A 165 -5.49 4.69 0.45
CA THR A 165 -5.99 4.51 1.82
C THR A 165 -7.47 4.14 1.81
N THR A 166 -8.26 4.82 0.99
CA THR A 166 -9.70 4.56 0.89
C THR A 166 -9.95 3.12 0.41
N LEU A 167 -9.27 2.69 -0.66
CA LEU A 167 -9.45 1.35 -1.22
C LEU A 167 -8.83 0.26 -0.32
N ASN A 168 -7.55 0.39 0.06
CA ASN A 168 -6.83 -0.72 0.72
C ASN A 168 -7.00 -0.76 2.24
N SER A 169 -7.30 0.38 2.87
CA SER A 169 -7.34 0.52 4.33
C SER A 169 -8.74 0.75 4.86
N VAL A 170 -9.72 1.04 4.02
CA VAL A 170 -11.12 1.20 4.42
C VAL A 170 -12.01 0.16 3.74
N VAL A 171 -12.14 0.21 2.41
CA VAL A 171 -13.06 -0.67 1.66
C VAL A 171 -12.60 -2.13 1.68
N ALA A 172 -11.36 -2.41 1.28
CA ALA A 172 -10.83 -3.77 1.21
C ALA A 172 -10.71 -4.42 2.60
N VAL A 173 -10.39 -3.64 3.64
CA VAL A 173 -10.36 -4.15 5.02
C VAL A 173 -11.75 -4.53 5.50
N ALA A 174 -12.76 -3.69 5.25
CA ALA A 174 -14.13 -3.97 5.64
C ALA A 174 -14.67 -5.23 4.91
N SER A 175 -14.43 -5.33 3.60
CA SER A 175 -14.80 -6.51 2.81
C SER A 175 -14.09 -7.78 3.29
N LEU A 176 -12.76 -7.71 3.44
CA LEU A 176 -11.98 -8.87 3.88
C LEU A 176 -12.35 -9.31 5.31
N ALA A 177 -12.68 -8.37 6.19
CA ALA A 177 -13.15 -8.70 7.53
C ALA A 177 -14.48 -9.47 7.49
N ALA A 178 -15.41 -9.09 6.59
CA ALA A 178 -16.65 -9.83 6.39
C ALA A 178 -16.40 -11.25 5.86
N ASP A 179 -15.47 -11.39 4.90
CA ASP A 179 -15.15 -12.68 4.28
C ASP A 179 -14.42 -13.64 5.23
N LEU A 180 -13.49 -13.12 6.05
CA LEU A 180 -12.68 -13.95 6.96
C LEU A 180 -13.39 -14.33 8.25
N PHE A 181 -14.39 -13.56 8.67
CA PHE A 181 -15.08 -13.72 9.96
C PHE A 181 -16.61 -13.70 9.81
N PRO A 182 -17.21 -14.59 9.01
CA PRO A 182 -18.64 -14.60 8.76
C PRO A 182 -19.47 -14.88 10.02
N ASP A 183 -18.94 -15.66 10.96
CA ASP A 183 -19.65 -16.12 12.16
C ASP A 183 -19.64 -15.09 13.31
N TYR A 184 -18.86 -14.00 13.20
CA TYR A 184 -18.69 -13.00 14.27
C TYR A 184 -19.75 -11.89 14.25
N GLY A 185 -20.82 -12.06 13.48
CA GLY A 185 -21.90 -11.09 13.34
C GLY A 185 -21.58 -10.00 12.33
N ARG A 186 -21.93 -8.75 12.64
CA ARG A 186 -21.84 -7.65 11.66
C ARG A 186 -20.38 -7.19 11.49
N ALA A 187 -19.84 -7.45 10.30
CA ALA A 187 -18.54 -6.92 9.89
C ALA A 187 -18.46 -5.38 10.03
N PRO A 188 -17.28 -4.84 10.34
CA PRO A 188 -17.09 -3.40 10.48
C PRO A 188 -17.44 -2.68 9.19
N SER A 189 -18.20 -1.59 9.30
CA SER A 189 -18.60 -0.80 8.14
C SER A 189 -17.42 0.01 7.59
N VAL A 190 -17.50 0.35 6.30
CA VAL A 190 -16.60 1.30 5.63
C VAL A 190 -16.50 2.62 6.42
N THR A 191 -17.63 3.14 6.92
CA THR A 191 -17.64 4.34 7.75
C THR A 191 -16.87 4.15 9.05
N ALA A 192 -17.07 3.05 9.78
CA ALA A 192 -16.36 2.78 11.02
C ALA A 192 -14.84 2.66 10.78
N MET A 193 -14.44 2.00 9.69
CA MET A 193 -13.03 1.90 9.29
C MET A 193 -12.42 3.26 8.95
N GLY A 194 -13.15 4.10 8.20
CA GLY A 194 -12.69 5.44 7.84
C GLY A 194 -12.60 6.39 9.04
N LEU A 195 -13.58 6.35 9.96
CA LEU A 195 -13.54 7.08 11.23
C LEU A 195 -12.31 6.67 12.06
N SER A 196 -11.99 5.37 12.11
CA SER A 196 -10.82 4.85 12.82
C SER A 196 -9.49 5.35 12.23
N VAL A 197 -9.34 5.32 10.89
CA VAL A 197 -8.15 5.86 10.19
C VAL A 197 -8.03 7.38 10.42
N GLY A 198 -9.15 8.10 10.38
CA GLY A 198 -9.26 9.50 10.73
C GLY A 198 -8.69 9.79 12.12
N ALA A 199 -9.26 9.14 13.14
CA ALA A 199 -8.92 9.35 14.54
C ALA A 199 -7.43 9.06 14.83
N MET A 200 -6.89 7.92 14.36
CA MET A 200 -5.52 7.51 14.72
C MET A 200 -4.45 8.49 14.23
N ASN A 201 -4.61 9.06 13.04
CA ASN A 201 -3.60 9.97 12.46
C ASN A 201 -3.84 11.43 12.85
N LEU A 202 -5.09 11.87 12.98
CA LEU A 202 -5.39 13.23 13.44
C LEU A 202 -4.98 13.44 14.90
N ALA A 203 -5.04 12.39 15.73
CA ALA A 203 -4.47 12.42 17.06
C ALA A 203 -2.94 12.30 17.01
N GLY A 204 -2.41 11.33 16.26
CA GLY A 204 -0.98 10.99 16.26
C GLY A 204 -0.06 12.05 15.65
N CYS A 205 -0.52 12.81 14.64
CA CYS A 205 0.35 13.73 13.90
C CYS A 205 0.97 14.82 14.78
N TRP A 206 0.25 15.26 15.82
CA TRP A 206 0.73 16.25 16.80
C TRP A 206 1.82 15.74 17.72
N PHE A 207 2.05 14.43 17.77
CA PHE A 207 3.06 13.80 18.62
C PHE A 207 4.18 13.13 17.80
N GLY A 208 4.31 13.49 16.52
CA GLY A 208 5.31 12.92 15.63
C GLY A 208 5.05 11.47 15.23
N ALA A 209 3.81 10.97 15.41
CA ALA A 209 3.48 9.61 15.01
C ALA A 209 3.49 9.49 13.48
N MET A 210 4.27 8.54 12.97
CA MET A 210 4.30 8.23 11.54
C MET A 210 2.90 7.81 11.03
N PRO A 211 2.51 8.18 9.79
CA PRO A 211 1.18 7.88 9.25
C PRO A 211 0.84 6.39 9.22
N VAL A 212 -0.19 6.02 9.96
CA VAL A 212 -0.69 4.66 10.12
C VAL A 212 -2.02 4.48 9.40
N CYS A 213 -2.36 3.24 9.09
CA CYS A 213 -3.64 2.89 8.49
C CYS A 213 -3.94 1.44 8.83
N HIS A 214 -5.19 1.03 8.65
CA HIS A 214 -5.49 -0.40 8.54
C HIS A 214 -4.90 -0.95 7.24
N GLY A 215 -4.91 -2.26 7.06
CA GLY A 215 -4.49 -2.83 5.79
C GLY A 215 -5.02 -4.24 5.60
N ALA A 216 -5.65 -4.50 4.46
CA ALA A 216 -6.19 -5.82 4.14
C ALA A 216 -5.08 -6.89 4.19
N GLY A 217 -3.88 -6.58 3.70
CA GLY A 217 -2.72 -7.47 3.82
C GLY A 217 -2.30 -7.74 5.27
N GLY A 218 -2.40 -6.76 6.16
CA GLY A 218 -2.11 -6.94 7.59
C GLY A 218 -3.13 -7.85 8.26
N LEU A 219 -4.42 -7.67 7.97
CA LEU A 219 -5.50 -8.54 8.44
C LEU A 219 -5.35 -9.96 7.90
N ALA A 220 -5.12 -10.10 6.59
CA ALA A 220 -4.88 -11.38 5.94
C ALA A 220 -3.67 -12.11 6.52
N ALA A 221 -2.57 -11.38 6.82
CA ALA A 221 -1.39 -11.96 7.44
C ALA A 221 -1.70 -12.49 8.85
N GLN A 222 -2.37 -11.71 9.69
CA GLN A 222 -2.79 -12.15 11.03
C GLN A 222 -3.65 -13.41 10.95
N TYR A 223 -4.65 -13.42 10.07
CA TYR A 223 -5.50 -14.60 9.85
C TYR A 223 -4.73 -15.81 9.35
N ARG A 224 -3.79 -15.61 8.40
CA ARG A 224 -2.90 -16.65 7.86
C ARG A 224 -1.99 -17.25 8.92
N PHE A 225 -1.59 -16.48 9.93
CA PHE A 225 -0.83 -16.98 11.09
C PHE A 225 -1.70 -17.55 12.22
N GLY A 226 -3.01 -17.73 11.98
CA GLY A 226 -3.90 -18.43 12.91
C GLY A 226 -4.67 -17.52 13.85
N ALA A 227 -4.53 -16.18 13.75
CA ALA A 227 -5.37 -15.28 14.54
C ALA A 227 -6.84 -15.45 14.15
N ARG A 228 -7.71 -15.63 15.15
CA ARG A 228 -9.17 -15.72 14.98
C ARG A 228 -9.94 -14.65 15.75
N SER A 229 -9.23 -13.79 16.48
CA SER A 229 -9.79 -12.65 17.21
C SER A 229 -8.81 -11.47 17.16
N GLY A 230 -9.27 -10.30 17.62
CA GLY A 230 -8.44 -9.10 17.74
C GLY A 230 -7.32 -9.21 18.78
N ALA A 231 -7.30 -10.26 19.60
CA ALA A 231 -6.32 -10.43 20.69
C ALA A 231 -4.87 -10.41 20.20
N SER A 232 -4.57 -11.01 19.03
CA SER A 232 -3.22 -10.99 18.44
C SER A 232 -2.75 -9.55 18.16
N VAL A 233 -3.61 -8.74 17.55
CA VAL A 233 -3.29 -7.34 17.22
C VAL A 233 -3.23 -6.49 18.48
N ALA A 234 -4.12 -6.73 19.45
CA ALA A 234 -4.11 -6.04 20.74
C ALA A 234 -2.83 -6.34 21.54
N LEU A 235 -2.42 -7.62 21.64
CA LEU A 235 -1.18 -8.01 22.31
C LEU A 235 0.04 -7.37 21.64
N LEU A 236 0.11 -7.39 20.30
CA LEU A 236 1.19 -6.75 19.56
C LEU A 236 1.23 -5.23 19.81
N GLY A 237 0.07 -4.57 19.81
CA GLY A 237 -0.06 -3.14 20.11
C GLY A 237 0.35 -2.80 21.53
N LEU A 238 -0.19 -3.52 22.52
CA LEU A 238 0.14 -3.36 23.94
C LEU A 238 1.62 -3.59 24.22
N SER A 239 2.23 -4.60 23.58
CA SER A 239 3.66 -4.86 23.71
C SER A 239 4.50 -3.70 23.18
N LYS A 240 4.10 -3.11 22.03
CA LYS A 240 4.76 -1.91 21.47
C LYS A 240 4.58 -0.69 22.36
N VAL A 241 3.38 -0.48 22.93
CA VAL A 241 3.10 0.62 23.86
C VAL A 241 3.93 0.46 25.13
N ALA A 242 3.97 -0.74 25.73
CA ALA A 242 4.78 -1.01 26.91
C ALA A 242 6.27 -0.77 26.64
N LEU A 243 6.79 -1.26 25.52
CA LEU A 243 8.19 -1.05 25.12
C LEU A 243 8.48 0.46 24.90
N GLY A 244 7.61 1.15 24.17
CA GLY A 244 7.74 2.58 23.91
C GLY A 244 7.69 3.42 25.18
N LEU A 245 6.76 3.12 26.10
CA LEU A 245 6.66 3.83 27.37
C LEU A 245 7.85 3.55 28.29
N ALA A 246 8.31 2.29 28.38
CA ALA A 246 9.36 1.89 29.32
C ALA A 246 10.76 2.36 28.90
N PHE A 247 11.07 2.40 27.61
CA PHE A 247 12.41 2.70 27.09
C PHE A 247 12.50 4.02 26.31
N GLY A 248 11.37 4.56 25.84
CA GLY A 248 11.32 5.86 25.16
C GLY A 248 12.29 5.97 23.98
N GLU A 249 13.00 7.11 23.92
CA GLU A 249 13.96 7.40 22.84
C GLU A 249 15.24 6.54 22.91
N THR A 250 15.52 5.84 24.02
CA THR A 250 16.72 5.00 24.14
C THR A 250 16.71 3.80 23.18
N LEU A 251 15.53 3.37 22.73
CA LEU A 251 15.40 2.35 21.69
C LEU A 251 15.95 2.83 20.34
N LEU A 252 15.93 4.14 20.08
CA LEU A 252 16.35 4.70 18.80
C LEU A 252 17.85 4.51 18.58
N ASP A 253 18.66 4.51 19.63
CA ASP A 253 20.10 4.27 19.52
C ASP A 253 20.39 2.83 19.07
N LEU A 254 19.62 1.86 19.57
CA LEU A 254 19.70 0.49 19.08
C LEU A 254 19.18 0.38 17.64
N MET A 255 18.05 1.01 17.31
CA MET A 255 17.49 0.96 15.96
C MET A 255 18.40 1.63 14.90
N ARG A 256 19.21 2.63 15.28
CA ARG A 256 20.23 3.25 14.42
C ARG A 256 21.38 2.30 14.10
N CYS A 257 21.60 1.28 14.92
CA CYS A 257 22.58 0.22 14.71
C CYS A 257 21.99 -0.98 13.94
N PHE A 258 20.77 -0.87 13.42
CA PHE A 258 20.18 -1.91 12.57
C PHE A 258 20.96 -2.04 11.27
N PRO A 259 21.50 -3.24 10.92
CA PRO A 259 22.34 -3.41 9.74
C PRO A 259 21.62 -2.96 8.47
N ARG A 260 22.22 -2.01 7.74
CA ARG A 260 21.70 -1.49 6.47
C ARG A 260 21.61 -2.61 5.43
N ALA A 261 22.52 -3.57 5.47
CA ALA A 261 22.50 -4.76 4.64
C ALA A 261 21.19 -5.56 4.77
N VAL A 262 20.77 -5.85 6.00
CA VAL A 262 19.53 -6.60 6.27
C VAL A 262 18.31 -5.72 5.99
N LEU A 263 18.32 -4.46 6.46
CA LEU A 263 17.23 -3.52 6.26
C LEU A 263 16.97 -3.26 4.78
N GLY A 264 18.02 -3.03 4.00
CA GLY A 264 17.94 -2.75 2.57
C GLY A 264 17.27 -3.89 1.81
N VAL A 265 17.63 -5.14 2.08
CA VAL A 265 16.98 -6.30 1.45
C VAL A 265 15.53 -6.44 1.91
N MET A 266 15.22 -6.17 3.17
CA MET A 266 13.82 -6.17 3.65
C MET A 266 12.98 -5.08 2.96
N VAL A 267 13.53 -3.88 2.76
CA VAL A 267 12.84 -2.79 2.04
C VAL A 267 12.67 -3.14 0.56
N VAL A 268 13.67 -3.75 -0.08
CA VAL A 268 13.53 -4.28 -1.46
C VAL A 268 12.40 -5.31 -1.53
N ALA A 269 12.34 -6.26 -0.59
CA ALA A 269 11.27 -7.26 -0.56
C ALA A 269 9.88 -6.61 -0.41
N ALA A 270 9.74 -5.62 0.48
CA ALA A 270 8.50 -4.87 0.66
C ALA A 270 8.13 -4.05 -0.59
N GLY A 271 9.13 -3.47 -1.27
CA GLY A 271 8.95 -2.75 -2.53
C GLY A 271 8.50 -3.68 -3.67
N LEU A 272 9.06 -4.88 -3.76
CA LEU A 272 8.65 -5.91 -4.73
C LEU A 272 7.22 -6.39 -4.49
N GLU A 273 6.83 -6.63 -3.23
CA GLU A 273 5.45 -6.98 -2.86
C GLU A 273 4.48 -5.88 -3.29
N LEU A 274 4.85 -4.62 -3.05
CA LEU A 274 4.03 -3.47 -3.43
C LEU A 274 3.96 -3.29 -4.95
N ALA A 275 5.06 -3.52 -5.68
CA ALA A 275 5.11 -3.44 -7.14
C ALA A 275 4.36 -4.60 -7.83
N ALA A 276 4.25 -5.76 -7.20
CA ALA A 276 3.57 -6.92 -7.79
C ALA A 276 2.09 -6.65 -8.15
N VAL A 277 1.45 -5.62 -7.57
CA VAL A 277 0.07 -5.24 -7.89
C VAL A 277 -0.15 -4.83 -9.35
N GLY A 278 0.91 -4.42 -10.05
CA GLY A 278 0.85 -4.13 -11.49
C GLY A 278 0.53 -5.36 -12.34
N GLN A 279 0.90 -6.57 -11.87
CA GLN A 279 0.63 -7.83 -12.61
C GLN A 279 -0.86 -8.12 -12.75
N SER A 280 -1.66 -7.74 -11.75
CA SER A 280 -3.10 -7.98 -11.76
C SER A 280 -3.89 -6.88 -12.46
N LEU A 281 -3.24 -5.92 -13.13
CA LEU A 281 -3.91 -4.78 -13.78
C LEU A 281 -5.03 -5.21 -14.72
N ASN A 282 -4.78 -6.22 -15.55
CA ASN A 282 -5.66 -6.60 -16.66
C ASN A 282 -6.47 -7.89 -16.44
N HIS A 283 -6.20 -8.64 -15.37
CA HIS A 283 -6.84 -9.95 -15.11
C HIS A 283 -7.33 -10.15 -13.67
N GLY A 284 -7.06 -9.22 -12.76
CA GLY A 284 -7.45 -9.36 -11.35
C GLY A 284 -7.76 -8.02 -10.70
N ALA A 285 -8.08 -7.01 -11.50
CA ALA A 285 -8.42 -5.68 -11.01
C ALA A 285 -9.88 -5.64 -10.53
N PRO A 286 -10.19 -4.97 -9.40
CA PRO A 286 -11.53 -4.98 -8.82
C PRO A 286 -12.65 -4.50 -9.76
N ASP A 287 -12.34 -3.55 -10.63
CA ASP A 287 -13.25 -2.96 -11.61
C ASP A 287 -13.57 -3.88 -12.79
N LEU A 288 -12.87 -5.01 -12.93
CA LEU A 288 -13.17 -6.04 -13.92
C LEU A 288 -14.11 -7.12 -13.39
N TRP A 289 -14.46 -7.11 -12.11
CA TRP A 289 -15.39 -8.07 -11.53
C TRP A 289 -16.79 -7.48 -11.51
N GLU A 290 -17.66 -7.98 -12.39
CA GLU A 290 -19.08 -7.61 -12.41
C GLU A 290 -19.87 -8.51 -11.45
N GLU A 291 -20.74 -7.91 -10.65
CA GLU A 291 -21.77 -8.64 -9.91
C GLU A 291 -22.82 -9.12 -10.92
N ALA A 292 -23.01 -10.43 -11.06
CA ALA A 292 -23.87 -11.05 -12.09
C ALA A 292 -25.39 -10.81 -11.93
N LEU A 293 -25.83 -9.73 -11.27
CA LEU A 293 -27.22 -9.50 -10.89
C LEU A 293 -28.04 -8.69 -11.91
N ALA A 294 -27.54 -8.44 -13.12
CA ALA A 294 -28.23 -7.57 -14.09
C ALA A 294 -28.66 -8.24 -15.42
N ALA A 295 -28.56 -9.57 -15.55
CA ALA A 295 -28.78 -10.25 -16.85
C ALA A 295 -30.01 -11.17 -16.97
N ASP A 296 -30.81 -11.38 -15.91
CA ASP A 296 -32.03 -12.22 -16.00
C ASP A 296 -33.31 -11.41 -15.72
N GLY A 297 -33.43 -10.25 -16.37
CA GLY A 297 -34.64 -9.43 -16.40
C GLY A 297 -35.68 -9.82 -17.46
N ALA A 298 -35.61 -11.05 -18.01
CA ALA A 298 -36.56 -11.50 -19.03
C ALA A 298 -36.91 -12.99 -18.86
N GLY A 299 -38.00 -13.25 -18.13
CA GLY A 299 -38.84 -14.44 -18.30
C GLY A 299 -38.47 -15.66 -17.46
N GLY A 300 -39.30 -15.98 -16.47
CA GLY A 300 -39.35 -17.32 -15.89
C GLY A 300 -39.80 -17.35 -14.44
N THR A 301 -41.07 -17.70 -14.21
CA THR A 301 -41.58 -18.13 -12.91
C THR A 301 -40.91 -19.45 -12.52
N GLY A 302 -39.91 -19.41 -11.64
CA GLY A 302 -39.24 -20.62 -11.15
C GLY A 302 -38.34 -20.37 -9.92
N ASP A 303 -38.77 -20.93 -8.79
CA ASP A 303 -38.05 -21.15 -7.52
C ASP A 303 -37.30 -19.99 -6.86
N ALA A 304 -38.03 -19.28 -5.98
CA ALA A 304 -37.51 -18.29 -5.03
C ALA A 304 -36.39 -18.84 -4.12
N ALA A 305 -36.36 -20.15 -3.85
CA ALA A 305 -35.31 -20.80 -3.07
C ALA A 305 -33.96 -20.87 -3.83
N ALA A 306 -33.99 -21.11 -5.15
CA ALA A 306 -32.79 -21.10 -6.00
C ALA A 306 -32.28 -19.67 -6.23
N ALA A 307 -33.18 -18.68 -6.33
CA ALA A 307 -32.81 -17.26 -6.39
C ALA A 307 -32.15 -16.78 -5.08
N ALA A 308 -32.65 -17.22 -3.93
CA ALA A 308 -32.04 -16.91 -2.63
C ALA A 308 -30.66 -17.56 -2.45
N GLN A 309 -30.47 -18.80 -2.93
CA GLN A 309 -29.17 -19.49 -2.89
C GLN A 309 -28.15 -18.87 -3.88
N ARG A 310 -28.61 -18.34 -5.03
CA ARG A 310 -27.78 -17.57 -5.98
C ARG A 310 -27.43 -16.17 -5.47
N MET A 311 -28.27 -15.53 -4.64
CA MET A 311 -27.92 -14.29 -3.94
C MET A 311 -26.81 -14.48 -2.90
N VAL A 312 -26.73 -15.66 -2.27
CA VAL A 312 -25.69 -15.99 -1.27
C VAL A 312 -24.36 -16.39 -1.94
N ALA A 313 -24.41 -16.96 -3.14
CA ALA A 313 -23.24 -17.29 -3.95
C ALA A 313 -23.10 -16.29 -5.11
N GLY A 314 -22.67 -15.06 -4.83
CA GLY A 314 -22.38 -14.05 -5.85
C GLY A 314 -21.28 -14.53 -6.81
N PHE A 315 -21.68 -15.14 -7.94
CA PHE A 315 -20.75 -15.46 -9.03
C PHE A 315 -20.29 -14.14 -9.66
N LYS A 316 -19.11 -13.66 -9.26
CA LYS A 316 -18.47 -12.51 -9.90
C LYS A 316 -18.01 -12.93 -11.28
N ARG A 317 -18.55 -12.31 -12.34
CA ARG A 317 -18.11 -12.57 -13.71
C ARG A 317 -16.95 -11.63 -14.03
N HIS A 318 -15.84 -12.18 -14.52
CA HIS A 318 -14.72 -11.38 -14.99
C HIS A 318 -15.08 -10.79 -16.36
N ARG A 319 -15.01 -9.46 -16.49
CA ARG A 319 -15.19 -8.75 -17.75
C ARG A 319 -13.98 -8.98 -18.64
N ASP A 320 -14.22 -9.52 -19.83
CA ASP A 320 -13.20 -9.62 -20.86
C ASP A 320 -12.95 -8.25 -21.48
N ILE A 321 -11.69 -7.82 -21.46
CA ILE A 321 -11.25 -6.53 -22.00
C ILE A 321 -10.55 -6.72 -23.35
N SER A 322 -10.73 -5.76 -24.25
CA SER A 322 -10.05 -5.76 -25.54
C SER A 322 -8.54 -5.57 -25.37
N ASP A 323 -7.76 -5.98 -26.37
CA ASP A 323 -6.31 -5.73 -26.37
C ASP A 323 -5.96 -4.23 -26.38
N GLU A 324 -6.83 -3.39 -26.93
CA GLU A 324 -6.68 -1.94 -26.88
C GLU A 324 -6.87 -1.41 -25.46
N GLU A 325 -7.98 -1.74 -24.79
CA GLU A 325 -8.23 -1.34 -23.40
C GLU A 325 -7.11 -1.86 -22.47
N ARG A 326 -6.59 -3.07 -22.73
CA ARG A 326 -5.45 -3.64 -22.02
C ARG A 326 -4.19 -2.77 -22.14
N ARG A 327 -3.91 -2.27 -23.34
CA ARG A 327 -2.76 -1.39 -23.64
C ARG A 327 -2.96 -0.01 -23.02
N GLU A 328 -4.14 0.60 -23.14
CA GLU A 328 -4.45 1.89 -22.53
C GLU A 328 -4.26 1.86 -21.01
N ARG A 329 -4.83 0.84 -20.34
CA ARG A 329 -4.69 0.68 -18.89
C ARG A 329 -3.23 0.53 -18.48
N TRP A 330 -2.46 -0.24 -19.24
CA TRP A 330 -1.02 -0.39 -19.01
C TRP A 330 -0.28 0.95 -19.18
N THR A 331 -0.56 1.70 -20.24
CA THR A 331 0.03 3.02 -20.50
C THR A 331 -0.28 4.01 -19.39
N VAL A 332 -1.54 4.09 -18.93
CA VAL A 332 -1.92 4.97 -17.82
C VAL A 332 -1.14 4.63 -16.55
N MET A 333 -1.04 3.33 -16.21
CA MET A 333 -0.26 2.88 -15.06
C MET A 333 1.22 3.26 -15.17
N LEU A 334 1.82 3.08 -16.35
CA LEU A 334 3.21 3.46 -16.62
C LEU A 334 3.41 4.98 -16.56
N MET A 335 2.49 5.77 -17.10
CA MET A 335 2.58 7.24 -17.05
C MET A 335 2.52 7.76 -15.62
N THR A 336 1.65 7.19 -14.78
CA THR A 336 1.64 7.48 -13.35
C THR A 336 3.00 7.16 -12.73
N THR A 337 3.48 5.94 -12.95
CA THR A 337 4.76 5.44 -12.40
C THR A 337 5.94 6.32 -12.82
N ALA A 338 6.03 6.65 -14.10
CA ALA A 338 7.10 7.48 -14.66
C ALA A 338 7.09 8.87 -14.04
N GLY A 339 5.91 9.49 -13.88
CA GLY A 339 5.78 10.79 -13.21
C GLY A 339 6.25 10.74 -11.76
N ILE A 340 5.90 9.68 -11.00
CA ILE A 340 6.38 9.49 -9.62
C ILE A 340 7.92 9.41 -9.59
N LEU A 341 8.50 8.54 -10.42
CA LEU A 341 9.94 8.25 -10.37
C LEU A 341 10.79 9.41 -10.89
N ALA A 342 10.38 10.04 -12.00
CA ALA A 342 11.14 11.12 -12.63
C ALA A 342 11.17 12.38 -11.76
N PHE A 343 10.04 12.72 -11.13
CA PHE A 343 9.91 13.92 -10.32
C PHE A 343 10.10 13.68 -8.82
N LYS A 344 10.24 12.42 -8.39
CA LYS A 344 10.23 12.00 -6.98
C LYS A 344 9.04 12.60 -6.21
N ASN A 345 7.88 12.69 -6.87
CA ASN A 345 6.71 13.38 -6.36
C ASN A 345 5.43 12.63 -6.75
N ASP A 346 4.73 12.10 -5.75
CA ASP A 346 3.54 11.28 -5.98
C ASP A 346 2.38 12.06 -6.61
N GLY A 347 2.27 13.36 -6.31
CA GLY A 347 1.25 14.25 -6.86
C GLY A 347 1.43 14.48 -8.36
N VAL A 348 2.68 14.66 -8.82
CA VAL A 348 2.99 14.78 -10.26
C VAL A 348 2.65 13.49 -10.99
N GLY A 349 3.01 12.34 -10.42
CA GLY A 349 2.64 11.04 -10.96
C GLY A 349 1.13 10.82 -11.06
N PHE A 350 0.39 11.15 -9.99
CA PHE A 350 -1.07 11.09 -9.99
C PHE A 350 -1.67 11.96 -11.10
N ALA A 351 -1.24 13.22 -11.22
CA ALA A 351 -1.72 14.13 -12.25
C ALA A 351 -1.41 13.60 -13.67
N ALA A 352 -0.20 13.11 -13.91
CA ALA A 352 0.18 12.52 -15.20
C ALA A 352 -0.69 11.32 -15.58
N GLY A 353 -0.98 10.45 -14.61
CA GLY A 353 -1.90 9.32 -14.79
C GLY A 353 -3.33 9.74 -15.15
N MET A 354 -3.88 10.69 -14.38
CA MET A 354 -5.23 11.19 -14.61
C MET A 354 -5.36 11.86 -15.98
N LEU A 355 -4.39 12.70 -16.35
CA LEU A 355 -4.37 13.35 -17.68
C LEU A 355 -4.30 12.32 -18.80
N CYS A 356 -3.45 11.31 -18.67
CA CYS A 356 -3.34 10.22 -19.65
C CYS A 356 -4.67 9.46 -19.79
N PHE A 357 -5.31 9.11 -18.68
CA PHE A 357 -6.61 8.43 -18.70
C PHE A 357 -7.70 9.26 -19.39
N TRP A 358 -7.81 10.54 -19.03
CA TRP A 358 -8.82 11.42 -19.61
C TRP A 358 -8.56 11.72 -21.09
N ALA A 359 -7.29 11.73 -21.53
CA ALA A 359 -6.95 11.85 -22.95
C ALA A 359 -7.50 10.68 -23.77
N TYR A 360 -7.34 9.43 -23.30
CA TYR A 360 -7.94 8.26 -23.95
C TYR A 360 -9.46 8.35 -23.99
N ARG A 361 -10.10 8.70 -22.87
CA ARG A 361 -11.57 8.86 -22.81
C ARG A 361 -12.10 9.95 -23.74
N LEU A 362 -11.35 11.04 -23.91
CA LEU A 362 -11.70 12.09 -24.85
C LEU A 362 -11.55 11.61 -26.29
N SER A 363 -10.50 10.87 -26.61
CA SER A 363 -10.31 10.25 -27.94
C SER A 363 -11.46 9.30 -28.28
N ASP A 364 -11.78 8.36 -27.39
CA ASP A 364 -12.92 7.45 -27.54
C ASP A 364 -14.23 8.18 -27.83
N TRP A 365 -14.46 9.27 -27.10
CA TRP A 365 -15.68 10.07 -27.24
C TRP A 365 -15.72 10.79 -28.60
N LEU A 366 -14.58 11.34 -29.04
CA LEU A 366 -14.46 11.97 -30.35
C LEU A 366 -14.66 10.95 -31.48
N ASP A 367 -14.06 9.78 -31.38
CA ASP A 367 -14.17 8.73 -32.41
C ASP A 367 -15.61 8.23 -32.55
N ARG A 368 -16.33 8.04 -31.43
CA ARG A 368 -17.77 7.69 -31.48
C ARG A 368 -18.61 8.79 -32.11
N LYS A 369 -18.31 10.07 -31.82
CA LYS A 369 -19.05 11.21 -32.36
C LYS A 369 -18.80 11.43 -33.86
N THR A 370 -17.59 11.09 -34.33
CA THR A 370 -17.17 11.26 -35.72
C THR A 370 -17.54 10.05 -36.58
N GLY A 371 -17.38 8.83 -36.04
CA GLY A 371 -17.81 7.58 -36.67
C GLY A 371 -19.33 7.45 -36.82
N GLY A 372 -20.11 7.98 -35.87
CA GLY A 372 -21.58 8.08 -36.00
C GLY A 372 -22.08 9.04 -37.08
N ARG A 373 -21.20 9.85 -37.69
CA ARG A 373 -21.55 10.72 -38.84
C ARG A 373 -21.19 10.12 -40.21
N LEU A 374 -20.44 9.02 -40.25
CA LEU A 374 -19.95 8.40 -41.50
C LEU A 374 -20.63 7.06 -41.83
N SER A 375 -21.54 6.56 -40.99
CA SER A 375 -22.37 5.40 -41.31
C SER A 375 -23.59 5.79 -42.17
N ALA A 376 -23.33 6.26 -43.40
CA ALA A 376 -24.24 6.07 -44.53
C ALA A 376 -23.77 4.80 -45.28
N PRO A 377 -24.67 3.95 -45.80
CA PRO A 377 -24.32 2.58 -46.18
C PRO A 377 -23.62 2.54 -47.55
N GLU A 378 -22.30 2.63 -47.57
CA GLU A 378 -21.49 2.18 -48.71
C GLU A 378 -21.05 0.73 -48.48
N SER A 379 -21.97 -0.21 -48.73
CA SER A 379 -21.60 -1.59 -49.04
C SER A 379 -22.59 -2.18 -50.04
N ARG A 380 -22.41 -1.82 -51.31
CA ARG A 380 -22.79 -2.70 -52.42
C ARG A 380 -21.55 -3.46 -52.87
N PRO A 381 -21.52 -4.80 -52.82
CA PRO A 381 -20.41 -5.56 -53.36
C PRO A 381 -20.46 -5.52 -54.89
N LEU A 382 -19.42 -4.95 -55.50
CA LEU A 382 -19.15 -5.14 -56.93
C LEU A 382 -18.35 -6.45 -57.07
N LEU A 383 -19.04 -7.52 -57.41
CA LEU A 383 -18.43 -8.70 -58.04
C LEU A 383 -18.93 -8.72 -59.49
N HIS A 384 -17.99 -8.59 -60.42
CA HIS A 384 -18.12 -9.03 -61.80
C HIS A 384 -17.33 -10.32 -61.98
#